data_AF-A0A958BHE3-F1
#
_entry.id   AF-A0A958BHE3-F1
#
_cell.length_a   1.000
_cell.length_b   1.000
_cell.length_c   1.000
_cell.angle_alpha   90.00
_cell.angle_beta   90.00
_cell.angle_gamma   90.00
#
_symmetry.space_group_name_H-M   'P 1'
#
loop_
_entity.id
_entity.type
_entity.pdbx_description
1 polymer ?
#
loop_
_entity_poly.entity_id
_entity_poly.type
_entity_poly.pdbx_seq_one_letter_code
_entity_poly.pdbx_strand_id
1 'polypeptide(L)'
;AGPGDASAPGEPTLDALMQLDAEAIAGLGYESAQGLLELAVECMEAGSLPLDESIRLFERGILLAERCGDLLSAAELRVTEIGGGEAGGP
;
A
#
# COMPACT_ATOMS: atom_id res chain seq x y z
N ALA A 1 25.65 -16.50 13.06
CA ALA A 1 24.23 -16.80 13.23
C ALA A 1 23.54 -15.45 13.44
N GLY A 2 22.87 -14.92 12.41
CA GLY A 2 22.14 -13.67 12.55
C GLY A 2 20.92 -13.88 13.45
N PRO A 3 20.52 -12.89 14.26
CA PRO A 3 19.23 -12.97 14.92
C PRO A 3 18.16 -13.03 13.83
N GLY A 4 17.27 -14.01 13.94
CA GLY A 4 16.15 -14.16 13.04
C GLY A 4 15.35 -12.88 13.01
N ASP A 5 15.11 -12.41 11.79
CA ASP A 5 14.06 -11.46 11.48
C ASP A 5 12.75 -12.18 11.84
N ALA A 6 12.35 -12.00 13.09
CA ALA A 6 11.10 -12.52 13.59
C ALA A 6 10.04 -11.57 13.05
N SER A 7 9.59 -11.86 11.84
CA SER A 7 8.42 -11.24 11.24
C SER A 7 7.36 -10.99 12.30
N ALA A 8 7.05 -9.73 12.57
CA ALA A 8 6.04 -9.36 13.54
C ALA A 8 4.69 -9.99 13.16
N PRO A 9 3.85 -10.40 14.13
CA PRO A 9 2.51 -10.87 13.83
C PRO A 9 1.69 -9.73 13.20
N GLY A 10 1.52 -9.78 11.87
CA GLY A 10 0.85 -8.74 11.09
C GLY A 10 1.58 -8.27 9.82
N GLU A 11 2.76 -8.81 9.52
CA GLU A 11 3.49 -8.43 8.32
C GLU A 11 2.83 -8.94 7.03
N PRO A 12 2.77 -8.10 5.99
CA PRO A 12 2.25 -8.50 4.69
C PRO A 12 3.13 -9.62 4.11
N THR A 13 2.50 -10.62 3.48
CA THR A 13 3.21 -11.71 2.80
C THR A 13 2.90 -11.69 1.31
N LEU A 14 3.85 -12.18 0.49
CA LEU A 14 3.69 -12.23 -0.96
C LEU A 14 2.48 -13.09 -1.35
N ASP A 15 2.26 -14.21 -0.66
CA ASP A 15 1.10 -15.08 -0.88
C ASP A 15 -0.22 -14.34 -0.62
N ALA A 16 -0.31 -13.62 0.51
CA ALA A 16 -1.49 -12.81 0.82
C ALA A 16 -1.72 -11.74 -0.25
N LEU A 17 -0.64 -11.07 -0.70
CA LEU A 17 -0.72 -10.07 -1.74
C LEU A 17 -1.19 -10.65 -3.08
N MET A 18 -0.70 -11.83 -3.46
CA MET A 18 -1.13 -12.55 -4.67
C MET A 18 -2.59 -12.99 -4.63
N GLN A 19 -3.20 -13.12 -3.45
CA GLN A 19 -4.60 -13.48 -3.28
C GLN A 19 -5.55 -12.28 -3.18
N LEU A 20 -5.01 -11.05 -3.11
CA LEU A 20 -5.83 -9.85 -3.09
C LEU A 20 -6.40 -9.53 -4.47
N ASP A 21 -7.71 -9.35 -4.52
CA ASP A 21 -8.44 -8.80 -5.65
C ASP A 21 -8.68 -7.29 -5.48
N ALA A 22 -9.08 -6.61 -6.56
CA ALA A 22 -9.26 -5.16 -6.57
C ALA A 22 -10.25 -4.64 -5.50
N GLU A 23 -11.34 -5.37 -5.24
CA GLU A 23 -12.32 -4.99 -4.22
C GLU A 23 -11.76 -5.10 -2.80
N ALA A 24 -10.92 -6.12 -2.55
CA ALA A 24 -10.23 -6.25 -1.27
C ALA A 24 -9.23 -5.10 -1.07
N ILE A 25 -8.49 -4.72 -2.12
CA ILE A 25 -7.55 -3.59 -2.10
C ILE A 25 -8.28 -2.28 -1.82
N ALA A 26 -9.43 -2.05 -2.46
CA ALA A 26 -10.25 -0.86 -2.23
C ALA A 26 -10.75 -0.73 -0.77
N GLY A 27 -10.86 -1.85 -0.04
CA GLY A 27 -11.24 -1.90 1.37
C GLY A 27 -10.11 -1.61 2.36
N LEU A 28 -8.84 -1.56 1.92
CA LEU A 28 -7.69 -1.41 2.81
C LEU A 28 -7.59 -0.02 3.44
N GLY A 29 -7.06 0.05 4.66
CA GLY A 29 -6.57 1.29 5.26
C GLY A 29 -5.18 1.68 4.72
N TYR A 30 -4.73 2.90 5.03
CA TYR A 30 -3.49 3.44 4.46
C TYR A 30 -2.25 2.60 4.83
N GLU A 31 -2.06 2.32 6.12
CA GLU A 31 -0.89 1.56 6.59
C GLU A 31 -0.83 0.15 5.97
N SER A 32 -1.98 -0.52 5.84
CA SER A 32 -2.06 -1.83 5.19
C SER A 32 -1.75 -1.76 3.69
N ALA A 33 -2.33 -0.78 2.98
CA ALA A 33 -2.08 -0.59 1.56
C ALA A 33 -0.62 -0.23 1.27
N GLN A 34 -0.02 0.64 2.10
CA GLN A 34 1.38 1.03 2.00
C GLN A 34 2.31 -0.17 2.26
N GLY A 35 2.11 -0.93 3.34
CA GLY A 35 2.98 -2.08 3.65
C GLY A 35 2.92 -3.16 2.56
N LEU A 36 1.74 -3.40 1.99
CA LEU A 36 1.59 -4.31 0.83
C LEU A 36 2.29 -3.76 -0.42
N LEU A 37 2.23 -2.45 -0.66
CA LEU A 37 2.91 -1.81 -1.78
C LEU A 37 4.44 -1.91 -1.65
N GLU A 38 4.98 -1.65 -0.46
CA GLU A 38 6.41 -1.80 -0.17
C GLU A 38 6.87 -3.22 -0.45
N LEU A 39 6.15 -4.22 0.08
CA LEU A 39 6.44 -5.63 -0.17
C LEU A 39 6.42 -5.96 -1.68
N ALA A 40 5.46 -5.40 -2.43
CA ALA A 40 5.39 -5.63 -3.86
C ALA A 40 6.63 -5.08 -4.59
N VAL A 41 7.08 -3.87 -4.22
CA VAL A 41 8.30 -3.26 -4.76
C VAL A 41 9.51 -4.10 -4.40
N GLU A 42 9.68 -4.50 -3.14
CA GLU A 42 10.79 -5.34 -2.69
C GLU A 42 10.87 -6.66 -3.47
N CYS A 43 9.73 -7.31 -3.70
CA CYS A 43 9.66 -8.56 -4.46
C CYS A 43 10.01 -8.36 -5.95
N MET A 44 9.58 -7.25 -6.55
CA MET A 44 9.93 -6.90 -7.94
C MET A 44 11.43 -6.61 -8.10
N GLU A 45 12.02 -5.89 -7.13
CA GLU A 45 13.45 -5.56 -7.12
C GLU A 45 14.34 -6.79 -6.91
N ALA A 46 13.88 -7.77 -6.14
CA ALA A 46 14.59 -9.03 -5.96
C ALA A 46 14.73 -9.85 -7.25
N GLY A 47 13.81 -9.68 -8.22
CA GLY A 47 13.92 -10.23 -9.57
C GLY A 47 13.85 -11.77 -9.66
N SER A 48 13.37 -12.45 -8.62
CA SER A 48 13.30 -13.91 -8.53
C SER A 48 11.98 -14.51 -9.01
N LEU A 49 11.00 -13.67 -9.36
CA LEU A 49 9.66 -14.08 -9.77
C LEU A 49 9.59 -14.43 -11.27
N PRO A 50 8.82 -15.48 -11.65
CA PRO A 50 8.52 -15.74 -13.05
C PRO A 50 7.72 -14.58 -13.65
N LEU A 51 7.89 -14.34 -14.96
CA LEU A 51 7.31 -13.19 -15.66
C LEU A 51 5.79 -13.01 -15.40
N ASP A 52 5.03 -14.09 -15.42
CA ASP A 52 3.58 -14.04 -15.20
C ASP A 52 3.21 -13.58 -13.78
N GLU A 53 3.97 -14.00 -12.77
CA GLU A 53 3.79 -13.52 -11.39
C GLU A 53 4.27 -12.08 -11.25
N SER A 54 5.37 -11.69 -11.91
CA SER A 54 5.85 -10.30 -11.92
C SER A 54 4.82 -9.34 -12.51
N ILE A 55 4.10 -9.74 -13.58
CA ILE A 55 3.01 -8.95 -14.16
C ILE A 55 1.86 -8.83 -13.16
N ARG A 56 1.42 -9.94 -12.58
CA ARG A 56 0.33 -9.96 -11.58
C ARG A 56 0.67 -9.16 -10.33
N LEU A 57 1.94 -9.13 -9.93
CA LEU A 57 2.45 -8.32 -8.84
C LEU A 57 2.47 -6.84 -9.18
N PHE A 58 2.91 -6.50 -10.39
CA PHE A 58 2.89 -5.12 -10.89
C PHE A 58 1.48 -4.53 -10.92
N GLU A 59 0.51 -5.27 -11.47
CA GLU A 59 -0.90 -4.85 -11.52
C GLU A 59 -1.46 -4.55 -10.13
N ARG A 60 -1.17 -5.41 -9.15
CA ARG A 60 -1.54 -5.18 -7.74
C ARG A 60 -0.83 -3.98 -7.14
N GLY A 61 0.45 -3.80 -7.44
CA GLY A 61 1.23 -2.63 -7.01
C GLY A 61 0.61 -1.32 -7.49
N ILE A 62 0.12 -1.27 -8.73
CA ILE A 62 -0.60 -0.09 -9.24
C ILE A 62 -1.87 0.18 -8.43
N LEU A 63 -2.71 -0.83 -8.20
CA LEU A 63 -3.95 -0.68 -7.43
C LEU A 63 -3.69 -0.23 -5.98
N LEU A 64 -2.63 -0.74 -5.35
CA LEU A 64 -2.22 -0.34 -4.01
C LEU A 64 -1.73 1.12 -3.98
N ALA A 65 -0.95 1.54 -4.98
CA ALA A 65 -0.50 2.93 -5.11
C ALA A 65 -1.67 3.90 -5.31
N GLU A 66 -2.62 3.56 -6.17
CA GLU A 66 -3.86 4.33 -6.36
C GLU A 66 -4.64 4.44 -5.05
N ARG A 67 -4.82 3.32 -4.33
CA ARG A 67 -5.51 3.32 -3.03
C ARG A 67 -4.84 4.24 -2.00
N CYS A 68 -3.50 4.21 -1.91
CA CYS A 68 -2.76 5.11 -1.05
C CYS A 68 -2.99 6.58 -1.43
N GLY A 69 -2.94 6.90 -2.73
CA GLY A 69 -3.22 8.24 -3.24
C GLY A 69 -4.63 8.74 -2.91
N ASP A 70 -5.64 7.89 -3.07
CA ASP A 70 -7.02 8.23 -2.74
C ASP A 70 -7.21 8.53 -1.24
N LEU A 71 -6.60 7.72 -0.38
CA LEU A 71 -6.66 7.90 1.07
C LEU A 71 -5.98 9.20 1.53
N LEU A 72 -4.82 9.52 0.95
CA LEU A 72 -4.12 10.78 1.22
C LEU A 72 -4.94 11.98 0.73
N SER A 73 -5.45 11.91 -0.50
CA SER A 73 -6.30 12.96 -1.07
C SER A 73 -7.54 13.23 -0.20
N ALA A 74 -8.18 12.17 0.31
CA ALA A 74 -9.31 12.29 1.21
C ALA A 74 -8.93 12.91 2.57
N ALA A 75 -7.74 12.60 3.09
CA ALA A 75 -7.22 13.20 4.32
C ALA A 75 -6.89 14.69 4.12
N GLU A 76 -6.24 15.06 3.02
CA GLU A 76 -5.92 16.45 2.66
C GLU A 76 -7.18 17.31 2.51
N LEU A 77 -8.23 16.77 1.88
CA LEU A 77 -9.52 17.44 1.77
C LEU A 77 -10.11 17.75 3.15
N ARG A 78 -10.14 16.76 4.06
CA ARG A 78 -10.66 16.95 5.43
C ARG A 78 -9.87 18.00 6.20
N VAL A 79 -8.54 17.97 6.09
CA VAL A 79 -7.67 19.00 6.72
C VAL A 79 -8.01 20.38 6.17
N THR A 80 -8.22 20.49 4.86
CA THR A 80 -8.59 21.75 4.19
C THR A 80 -9.97 22.24 4.65
N GLU A 81 -10.97 21.36 4.78
CA GLU A 81 -12.31 21.71 5.25
C GLU A 81 -12.31 22.20 6.70
N ILE A 82 -11.48 21.61 7.57
CA ILE A 82 -11.32 22.03 8.96
C ILE A 82 -10.52 23.34 9.05
N GLY A 83 -9.41 23.44 8.31
CA GLY A 83 -8.52 24.61 8.29
C GLY A 83 -9.13 25.83 7.57
N GLY A 84 -10.11 25.63 6.70
CA GLY A 84 -10.88 26.69 6.04
C GLY A 84 -11.75 27.54 6.98
N GLY A 85 -11.83 27.19 8.27
CA GLY A 85 -12.37 28.04 9.33
C GLY A 85 -11.37 29.04 9.93
N GLU A 86 -10.06 28.88 9.69
CA GLU A 86 -9.01 29.75 10.27
C GLU A 86 -7.99 30.29 9.26
N ALA A 87 -8.17 30.07 7.96
CA ALA A 87 -7.43 30.77 6.90
C ALA A 87 -8.19 32.05 6.47
N GLY A 88 -8.47 32.91 7.44
CA GLY A 88 -9.14 34.19 7.27
C GLY A 88 -8.69 35.20 8.33
N GLY A 89 -7.46 35.68 8.22
CA GLY A 89 -6.96 36.85 8.95
C GLY A 89 -6.22 37.77 7.96
N PRO A 90 -6.40 39.10 8.07
CA PRO A 90 -6.30 40.07 6.97
C PRO A 90 -4.95 40.18 6.28
#